data_AF-A0A2K2REJ2-F1
#
_entry.id   AF-A0A2K2REJ2-F1
#
_cell.length_a   1.000
_cell.length_b   1.000
_cell.length_c   1.000
_cell.angle_alpha   90.00
_cell.angle_beta   90.00
_cell.angle_gamma   90.00
#
_symmetry.space_group_name_H-M   'P 1'
#
loop_
_entity.id
_entity.type
_entity.pdbx_description
1 polymer ?
#
loop_
_entity_poly.entity_id
_entity_poly.type
_entity_poly.pdbx_seq_one_letter_code
_entity_poly.pdbx_strand_id
1 'polypeptide(L)'
;MPHRPAFHLAVPVDDLVAARGFYGQVLGLSEGRSADHWVDWNLEGHQLVTHLVPTVPQPAGTSVVGQHRVPIPHYGLLLPEQSFHQFAERLRAAGVRFDIEPHRRFPGEPGEQWTMFFRDPAGNALEFKSFRDESMVFAR
;
A
#
# COMPACT_ATOMS: atom_id res chain seq x y z
N MET A 1 10.15 -19.76 11.37
CA MET A 1 10.89 -18.66 10.71
C MET A 1 11.41 -17.72 11.79
N PRO A 2 12.61 -17.13 11.66
CA PRO A 2 13.09 -16.13 12.62
C PRO A 2 12.09 -14.97 12.70
N HIS A 3 11.90 -14.41 13.90
CA HIS A 3 11.04 -13.26 14.13
C HIS A 3 11.59 -12.06 13.34
N ARG A 4 10.86 -11.61 12.31
CA ARG A 4 11.20 -10.40 11.56
C ARG A 4 10.72 -9.18 12.36
N PRO A 5 11.53 -8.11 12.51
CA PRO A 5 11.06 -6.88 13.11
C PRO A 5 9.91 -6.28 12.28
N ALA A 6 8.93 -5.69 12.95
CA ALA A 6 7.85 -4.97 12.30
C ALA A 6 8.39 -3.73 11.57
N PHE A 7 7.75 -3.38 10.45
CA PHE A 7 8.00 -2.11 9.77
C PHE A 7 7.22 -1.00 10.47
N HIS A 8 7.80 0.20 10.53
CA HIS A 8 7.13 1.41 11.01
C HIS A 8 7.22 2.48 9.92
N LEU A 9 6.07 3.03 9.51
CA LEU A 9 6.00 4.11 8.53
C LEU A 9 5.06 5.21 9.00
N ALA A 10 5.50 6.46 8.92
CA ALA A 10 4.65 7.64 9.07
C ALA A 10 4.41 8.28 7.70
N VAL A 11 3.14 8.57 7.38
CA VAL A 11 2.73 9.23 6.13
C VAL A 11 1.89 10.49 6.42
N PRO A 12 2.06 11.56 5.62
CA PRO A 12 1.28 12.78 5.79
C PRO A 12 -0.14 12.61 5.26
N VAL A 13 -1.11 13.18 5.97
CA VAL A 13 -2.49 13.39 5.50
C VAL A 13 -2.93 14.81 5.85
N ASP A 14 -3.92 15.34 5.15
CA ASP A 14 -4.54 16.66 5.41
C ASP A 14 -5.91 16.58 6.09
N ASP A 15 -6.50 15.38 6.16
CA ASP A 15 -7.79 15.13 6.82
C ASP A 15 -7.80 13.75 7.50
N LEU A 16 -7.86 13.74 8.84
CA LEU A 16 -7.92 12.50 9.63
C LEU A 16 -9.28 11.78 9.53
N VAL A 17 -10.37 12.48 9.21
CA VAL A 17 -11.68 11.85 8.98
C VAL A 17 -11.64 11.10 7.66
N ALA A 18 -11.13 11.73 6.60
CA ALA A 18 -10.91 11.06 5.31
C ALA A 18 -9.93 9.87 5.45
N ALA A 19 -8.85 10.04 6.22
CA ALA A 19 -7.93 8.96 6.52
C ALA A 19 -8.63 7.79 7.25
N ARG A 20 -9.45 8.05 8.27
CA ARG A 20 -10.20 6.97 8.95
C ARG A 20 -11.19 6.25 8.04
N GLY A 21 -11.87 6.97 7.16
CA GLY A 21 -12.71 6.37 6.13
C GLY A 21 -11.90 5.44 5.23
N PHE A 22 -10.75 5.90 4.75
CA PHE A 22 -9.91 5.10 3.86
C PHE A 22 -9.20 3.94 4.56
N TYR A 23 -8.30 4.23 5.52
CA TYR A 23 -7.48 3.21 6.18
C TYR A 23 -8.32 2.26 7.05
N GLY A 24 -9.32 2.79 7.77
CA GLY A 24 -10.16 1.98 8.64
C GLY A 24 -11.23 1.19 7.89
N GLN A 25 -11.97 1.83 6.98
CA GLN A 25 -13.14 1.19 6.35
C GLN A 25 -12.81 0.58 4.98
N VAL A 26 -12.10 1.31 4.10
CA VAL A 26 -11.76 0.81 2.76
C VAL A 26 -10.66 -0.24 2.82
N LEU A 27 -9.55 0.03 3.54
CA LEU A 27 -8.47 -0.94 3.69
C LEU A 27 -8.77 -1.99 4.76
N GLY A 28 -9.64 -1.67 5.73
CA GLY A 28 -10.03 -2.58 6.80
C GLY A 28 -9.01 -2.68 7.93
N LEU A 29 -8.15 -1.67 8.12
CA LEU A 29 -7.12 -1.69 9.16
C LEU A 29 -7.74 -1.34 10.53
N SER A 30 -7.30 -2.03 11.58
CA SER A 30 -7.71 -1.65 12.94
C SER A 30 -6.94 -0.42 13.41
N GLU A 31 -7.67 0.57 13.91
CA GLU A 31 -7.10 1.75 14.58
C GLU A 31 -6.42 1.34 15.90
N GLY A 32 -5.22 1.87 16.12
CA GLY A 32 -4.45 1.74 17.35
C GLY A 32 -4.59 2.97 18.24
N ARG A 33 -3.48 3.50 18.73
CA ARG A 33 -3.47 4.78 19.46
C ARG A 33 -3.73 5.93 18.49
N SER A 34 -4.26 7.03 19.00
CA SER A 34 -4.50 8.23 18.21
C SER A 34 -4.45 9.48 19.07
N ALA A 35 -4.28 10.63 18.44
CA ALA A 35 -4.49 11.96 19.00
C ALA A 35 -5.18 12.86 17.97
N ASP A 36 -5.36 14.14 18.30
CA ASP A 36 -6.00 15.13 17.40
C ASP A 36 -5.28 15.34 16.06
N HIS A 37 -4.01 14.93 15.98
CA HIS A 37 -3.14 15.18 14.82
C HIS A 37 -2.44 13.91 14.30
N TRP A 38 -2.79 12.71 14.77
CA TRP A 38 -2.28 11.46 14.20
C TRP A 38 -3.10 10.21 14.60
N VAL A 39 -2.95 9.13 13.82
CA VAL A 39 -3.59 7.83 14.06
C VAL A 39 -2.61 6.69 13.73
N ASP A 40 -2.42 5.75 14.66
CA ASP A 40 -1.74 4.47 14.44
C ASP A 40 -2.70 3.46 13.76
N TRP A 41 -2.22 2.70 12.80
CA TRP A 41 -2.93 1.64 12.08
C TRP A 41 -2.15 0.32 12.17
N ASN A 42 -2.86 -0.76 12.47
CA ASN A 42 -2.31 -2.12 12.35
C ASN A 42 -2.39 -2.59 10.89
N LEU A 43 -1.25 -2.60 10.21
CA LEU A 43 -1.12 -3.07 8.83
C LEU A 43 -0.51 -4.48 8.83
N GLU A 44 -1.30 -5.50 9.14
CA GLU A 44 -0.86 -6.92 9.23
C GLU A 44 0.34 -7.13 10.18
N GLY A 45 0.31 -6.49 11.35
CA GLY A 45 1.38 -6.52 12.35
C GLY A 45 2.48 -5.48 12.14
N HIS A 46 2.45 -4.71 11.04
CA HIS A 46 3.26 -3.52 10.84
C HIS A 46 2.55 -2.28 11.39
N GLN A 47 3.32 -1.26 11.78
CA GLN A 47 2.76 0.01 12.24
C GLN A 47 2.78 1.04 11.10
N LEU A 48 1.61 1.43 10.64
CA LEU A 48 1.44 2.59 9.76
C LEU A 48 0.87 3.73 10.59
N VAL A 49 1.36 4.96 10.40
CA VAL A 49 0.90 6.14 11.13
C VAL A 49 0.51 7.22 10.13
N THR A 50 -0.71 7.73 10.22
CA THR A 50 -1.12 8.90 9.45
C THR A 50 -0.98 10.14 10.32
N HIS A 51 -0.15 11.11 9.91
CA HIS A 51 0.06 12.38 10.61
C HIS A 51 -0.63 13.52 9.86
N LEU A 52 -1.45 14.29 10.59
CA LEU A 52 -2.07 15.50 10.06
C LEU A 52 -1.00 16.58 9.84
N VAL A 53 -0.86 17.05 8.60
CA VAL A 53 0.06 18.13 8.24
C VAL A 53 -0.68 19.27 7.52
N PRO A 54 -0.24 20.54 7.66
CA PRO A 54 -0.90 21.68 7.01
C PRO A 54 -0.86 21.62 5.48
N THR A 55 0.14 20.95 4.90
CA THR A 55 0.27 20.75 3.47
C THR A 55 0.90 19.39 3.21
N VAL A 56 0.19 18.54 2.47
CA VAL A 56 0.73 17.24 2.05
C VAL A 56 1.82 17.49 0.99
N PRO A 57 3.04 16.95 1.18
CA PRO A 57 4.09 17.05 0.18
C PRO A 57 3.65 16.51 -1.17
N GLN A 58 4.06 17.17 -2.25
CA GLN A 58 3.84 16.64 -3.60
C GLN A 58 4.66 15.34 -3.80
N PRO A 59 4.12 14.34 -4.52
CA PRO A 59 4.88 13.16 -4.89
C PRO A 59 6.19 13.53 -5.61
N ALA A 60 7.26 12.77 -5.35
CA ALA A 60 8.57 12.99 -5.98
C ALA A 60 8.57 12.73 -7.49
N GLY A 61 7.51 12.11 -8.02
CA GLY A 61 7.29 11.87 -9.43
C GLY A 61 7.02 10.40 -9.70
N THR A 62 7.53 9.90 -10.84
CA THR A 62 7.39 8.51 -11.26
C THR A 62 8.70 7.94 -11.77
N SER A 63 8.97 6.66 -11.50
CA SER A 63 10.01 5.88 -12.18
C SER A 63 9.42 4.93 -13.23
N VAL A 64 10.22 4.41 -14.15
CA VAL A 64 9.76 3.44 -15.16
C VAL A 64 10.11 2.03 -14.68
N VAL A 65 9.12 1.14 -14.62
CA VAL A 65 9.30 -0.29 -14.33
C VAL A 65 8.55 -1.10 -15.38
N GLY A 66 9.30 -1.80 -16.24
CA GLY A 66 8.75 -2.41 -17.44
C GLY A 66 8.11 -1.33 -18.33
N GLN A 67 6.81 -1.44 -18.57
CA GLN A 67 6.03 -0.48 -19.37
C GLN A 67 5.26 0.56 -18.52
N HIS A 68 5.35 0.51 -17.20
CA HIS A 68 4.54 1.34 -16.30
C HIS A 68 5.35 2.48 -15.68
N ARG A 69 4.68 3.62 -15.48
CA ARG A 69 5.19 4.74 -14.66
C ARG A 69 4.72 4.53 -13.22
N VAL A 70 5.63 4.12 -12.35
CA VAL A 70 5.37 3.82 -10.94
C VAL A 70 5.53 5.09 -10.11
N PRO A 71 4.54 5.49 -9.29
CA PRO A 71 4.64 6.68 -8.44
C PRO A 71 5.65 6.50 -7.32
N ILE A 72 6.40 7.56 -6.97
CA ILE A 72 7.41 7.55 -5.89
C ILE A 72 7.18 8.74 -4.93
N PRO A 73 7.24 8.54 -3.60
CA PRO A 73 7.34 7.24 -2.92
C PRO A 73 6.02 6.47 -2.98
N HIS A 74 6.08 5.16 -2.73
CA HIS A 74 4.92 4.31 -2.47
C HIS A 74 5.25 3.31 -1.36
N TYR A 75 4.23 2.70 -0.77
CA TYR A 75 4.37 1.67 0.26
C TYR A 75 3.20 0.68 0.22
N GLY A 76 3.36 -0.45 0.87
CA GLY A 76 2.28 -1.42 1.07
C GLY A 76 2.84 -2.78 1.42
N LEU A 77 2.11 -3.85 1.11
CA LEU A 77 2.43 -5.20 1.56
C LEU A 77 2.72 -6.17 0.41
N LEU A 78 3.52 -7.18 0.73
CA LEU A 78 3.58 -8.42 -0.03
C LEU A 78 2.52 -9.37 0.54
N LEU A 79 1.43 -9.56 -0.18
CA LEU A 79 0.31 -10.39 0.24
C LEU A 79 0.41 -11.80 -0.36
N PRO A 80 -0.16 -12.83 0.31
CA PRO A 80 -0.50 -14.08 -0.36
C PRO A 80 -1.36 -13.81 -1.60
N GLU A 81 -1.18 -14.59 -2.67
CA GLU A 81 -1.83 -14.33 -3.96
C GLU A 81 -3.36 -14.32 -3.85
N GLN A 82 -3.93 -15.25 -3.09
CA GLN A 82 -5.37 -15.26 -2.82
C GLN A 82 -5.83 -13.97 -2.13
N SER A 83 -5.10 -13.52 -1.11
CA SER A 83 -5.40 -12.27 -0.38
C SER A 83 -5.24 -11.04 -1.28
N PHE A 84 -4.26 -11.04 -2.18
CA PHE A 84 -4.06 -9.98 -3.17
C PHE A 84 -5.28 -9.81 -4.07
N HIS A 85 -5.78 -10.90 -4.66
CA HIS A 85 -6.96 -10.85 -5.52
C HIS A 85 -8.23 -10.47 -4.76
N GLN A 86 -8.44 -11.03 -3.57
CA GLN A 86 -9.58 -10.64 -2.73
C GLN A 86 -9.52 -9.15 -2.35
N PHE A 87 -8.33 -8.65 -2.05
CA PHE A 87 -8.15 -7.25 -1.70
C PHE A 87 -8.43 -6.32 -2.89
N ALA A 88 -7.94 -6.67 -4.08
CA ALA A 88 -8.26 -5.95 -5.31
C ALA A 88 -9.78 -5.83 -5.55
N GLU A 89 -10.53 -6.92 -5.36
CA GLU A 89 -11.99 -6.90 -5.50
C GLU A 89 -12.68 -6.02 -4.45
N ARG A 90 -12.21 -6.04 -3.19
CA ARG A 90 -12.73 -5.12 -2.15
C ARG A 90 -12.50 -3.66 -2.52
N LEU A 91 -11.30 -3.33 -3.02
CA LEU A 91 -10.96 -1.98 -3.46
C LEU A 91 -11.87 -1.53 -4.62
N ARG A 92 -12.10 -2.41 -5.61
CA ARG A 92 -13.06 -2.14 -6.70
C ARG A 92 -14.47 -1.91 -6.19
N ALA A 93 -14.96 -2.78 -5.30
CA ALA A 93 -16.29 -2.65 -4.71
C ALA A 93 -16.45 -1.35 -3.89
N ALA A 94 -15.37 -0.87 -3.28
CA ALA A 94 -15.31 0.41 -2.58
C ALA A 94 -15.12 1.63 -3.51
N GLY A 95 -15.03 1.43 -4.82
CA GLY A 95 -14.87 2.50 -5.81
C GLY A 95 -13.47 3.11 -5.88
N VAL A 96 -12.45 2.41 -5.37
CA VAL A 96 -11.05 2.85 -5.47
C VAL A 96 -10.59 2.82 -6.92
N ARG A 97 -10.00 3.92 -7.39
CA ARG A 97 -9.39 4.02 -8.71
C ARG A 97 -7.93 3.57 -8.66
N PHE A 98 -7.54 2.69 -9.57
CA PHE A 98 -6.16 2.25 -9.70
C PHE A 98 -5.37 3.18 -10.62
N ASP A 99 -4.18 3.58 -10.18
CA ASP A 99 -3.16 4.18 -11.05
C ASP A 99 -2.60 3.11 -11.99
N ILE A 100 -2.46 1.88 -11.49
CA ILE A 100 -2.07 0.69 -12.24
C ILE A 100 -2.95 -0.48 -11.77
N GLU A 101 -3.78 -1.01 -12.66
CA GLU A 101 -4.67 -2.14 -12.37
C GLU A 101 -3.89 -3.40 -11.92
N PRO A 102 -4.50 -4.25 -11.08
CA PRO A 102 -3.96 -5.56 -10.72
C PRO A 102 -3.61 -6.38 -11.97
N HIS A 103 -2.33 -6.66 -12.16
CA HIS A 103 -1.84 -7.46 -13.28
C HIS A 103 -0.60 -8.26 -12.87
N ARG A 104 -0.31 -9.30 -13.65
CA ARG A 104 0.89 -10.11 -13.49
C ARG A 104 2.03 -9.45 -14.27
N ARG A 105 3.19 -9.33 -13.63
CA ARG A 105 4.42 -8.77 -14.18
C ARG A 105 5.49 -9.86 -14.22
N PHE A 106 6.32 -9.83 -15.27
CA PHE A 106 7.44 -10.78 -15.50
C PHE A 106 7.00 -12.26 -15.54
N PRO A 107 5.98 -12.64 -16.34
CA PRO A 107 5.48 -14.01 -16.35
C PRO A 107 6.55 -15.01 -16.81
N GLY A 108 6.84 -16.00 -15.96
CA GLY A 108 7.86 -17.04 -16.20
C GLY A 108 9.31 -16.58 -16.00
N GLU A 109 9.54 -15.34 -15.57
CA GLU A 109 10.87 -14.77 -15.31
C GLU A 109 11.14 -14.69 -13.80
N PRO A 110 12.43 -14.60 -13.38
CA PRO A 110 12.76 -14.23 -12.00
C PRO A 110 12.07 -12.94 -11.58
N GLY A 111 11.38 -12.96 -10.44
CA GLY A 111 10.59 -11.82 -9.97
C GLY A 111 9.16 -11.76 -10.51
N GLU A 112 8.63 -12.85 -11.09
CA GLU A 112 7.20 -13.00 -11.39
C GLU A 112 6.37 -12.60 -10.17
N GLN A 113 5.47 -11.64 -10.37
CA GLN A 113 4.65 -11.10 -9.29
C GLN A 113 3.33 -10.55 -9.81
N TRP A 114 2.36 -10.48 -8.91
CA TRP A 114 1.22 -9.58 -9.07
C TRP A 114 1.53 -8.23 -8.45
N THR A 115 1.00 -7.15 -9.03
CA THR A 115 1.15 -5.80 -8.49
C THR A 115 -0.06 -4.94 -8.84
N MET A 116 -0.41 -4.01 -7.96
CA MET A 116 -1.42 -2.97 -8.17
C MET A 116 -1.02 -1.68 -7.47
N PHE A 117 -1.43 -0.54 -8.04
CA PHE A 117 -1.17 0.79 -7.48
C PHE A 117 -2.44 1.61 -7.39
N PHE A 118 -2.61 2.32 -6.29
CA PHE A 118 -3.70 3.25 -6.04
C PHE A 118 -3.27 4.30 -5.02
N ARG A 119 -4.16 5.22 -4.66
CA ARG A 119 -3.86 6.31 -3.72
C ARG A 119 -4.87 6.38 -2.60
N ASP A 120 -4.40 6.86 -1.45
CA ASP A 120 -5.27 7.34 -0.39
C ASP A 120 -5.86 8.73 -0.74
N PRO A 121 -6.77 9.28 0.09
CA PRO A 121 -7.36 10.60 -0.15
C PRO A 121 -6.34 11.74 -0.16
N ALA A 122 -5.23 11.61 0.57
CA ALA A 122 -4.15 12.60 0.62
C ALA A 122 -3.17 12.48 -0.57
N GLY A 123 -3.37 11.49 -1.45
CA GLY A 123 -2.54 11.28 -2.64
C GLY A 123 -1.29 10.41 -2.40
N ASN A 124 -1.11 9.86 -1.20
CA ASN A 124 -0.07 8.88 -0.93
C ASN A 124 -0.27 7.66 -1.83
N ALA A 125 0.77 7.23 -2.52
CA ALA A 125 0.69 6.05 -3.38
C ALA A 125 0.89 4.77 -2.57
N LEU A 126 0.04 3.78 -2.82
CA LEU A 126 0.15 2.45 -2.25
C LEU A 126 0.46 1.43 -3.34
N GLU A 127 1.38 0.52 -3.06
CA GLU A 127 1.66 -0.66 -3.88
C GLU A 127 1.40 -1.91 -3.06
N PHE A 128 0.55 -2.79 -3.57
CA PHE A 128 0.44 -4.15 -3.05
C PHE A 128 0.99 -5.10 -4.08
N LYS A 129 1.74 -6.10 -3.62
CA LYS A 129 2.35 -7.11 -4.47
C LYS A 129 2.03 -8.50 -3.98
N SER A 130 2.21 -9.49 -4.83
CA SER A 130 2.22 -10.88 -4.44
C SER A 130 3.27 -11.66 -5.21
N PHE A 131 4.02 -12.48 -4.49
CA PHE A 131 4.98 -13.42 -5.04
C PHE A 131 4.56 -14.83 -4.62
N ARG A 132 4.52 -15.77 -5.57
CA ARG A 132 4.22 -17.18 -5.27
C ARG A 132 5.32 -17.86 -4.48
N ASP A 133 6.54 -17.39 -4.66
CA ASP A 133 7.74 -17.83 -3.96
C ASP A 133 8.42 -16.62 -3.34
N GLU A 134 8.59 -16.62 -2.02
CA GLU A 134 9.24 -15.54 -1.28
C GLU A 134 10.70 -15.35 -1.69
N SER A 135 11.37 -16.39 -2.20
CA SER A 135 12.73 -16.27 -2.74
C SER A 135 12.81 -15.29 -3.92
N MET A 136 11.70 -15.11 -4.65
CA MET A 136 11.60 -14.21 -5.80
C MET A 136 11.57 -12.72 -5.41
N VAL A 137 11.28 -12.39 -4.15
CA VAL A 137 11.23 -11.00 -3.68
C VAL A 137 12.59 -10.30 -3.84
N PHE A 138 13.67 -11.06 -3.67
CA PHE A 138 15.05 -10.57 -3.73
C PHE A 138 15.89 -11.30 -4.79
N ALA A 139 15.24 -12.07 -5.67
CA ALA A 139 15.91 -12.70 -6.81
C ALA A 139 16.51 -11.63 -7.73
N ARG A 140 17.64 -11.97 -8.36
CA ARG A 140 18.38 -11.10 -9.29
C ARG A 140 18.23 -11.57 -10.72
#